data_AF-A0A6L6R5F5-F1
#
_entry.id   AF-A0A6L6R5F5-F1
#
_cell.length_a   1.000
_cell.length_b   1.000
_cell.length_c   1.000
_cell.angle_alpha   90.00
_cell.angle_beta   90.00
_cell.angle_gamma   90.00
#
_symmetry.space_group_name_H-M   'P 1'
#
loop_
_entity.id
_entity.type
_entity.pdbx_description
1 polymer ?
#
loop_
_entity_poly.entity_id
_entity_poly.type
_entity_poly.pdbx_seq_one_letter_code
_entity_poly.pdbx_strand_id
1 'polypeptide(L)'
;MDTGGMPSLGGGRSLAGPSFPDDDGSADPVLRRLLAQRGGSLVEALRSRRLLVAVVAVADEVDESGADKSSHMAVVSMISASGDKGLLAFTGLDSMANWDPTARPVPVTGSDAAGAALADGAQALVIDVQGPVRAV
;
A
#
# COMPACT_ATOMS: atom_id res chain seq x y z
N MET A 1 -3.21 19.68 -46.35
CA MET A 1 -2.96 20.77 -45.40
C MET A 1 -4.32 21.38 -45.17
N ASP A 2 -5.08 21.15 -44.12
CA ASP A 2 -4.94 20.67 -42.73
C ASP A 2 -6.41 20.43 -42.28
N THR A 3 -6.84 19.65 -41.28
CA THR A 3 -6.24 18.91 -40.18
C THR A 3 -7.30 17.88 -39.79
N GLY A 4 -6.89 16.61 -39.62
CA GLY A 4 -7.77 15.55 -39.14
C GLY A 4 -8.28 15.83 -37.73
N GLY A 5 -9.57 15.61 -37.51
CA GLY A 5 -10.13 15.54 -36.17
C GLY A 5 -9.44 14.44 -35.38
N MET A 6 -8.82 14.82 -34.26
CA MET A 6 -8.30 13.87 -33.29
C MET A 6 -9.45 13.40 -32.40
N PRO A 7 -9.79 12.10 -32.35
CA PRO A 7 -10.66 11.57 -31.32
C PRO A 7 -9.92 11.61 -29.97
N SER A 8 -10.54 12.21 -28.94
CA SER A 8 -10.02 12.17 -27.58
C SER A 8 -10.12 10.74 -27.03
N LEU A 9 -9.04 9.98 -27.15
CA LEU A 9 -8.77 8.80 -26.31
C LEU A 9 -8.34 9.38 -24.94
N GLY A 10 -8.93 9.06 -23.80
CA GLY A 10 -9.68 7.89 -23.41
C GLY A 10 -9.24 7.57 -21.98
N GLY A 11 -10.19 7.45 -21.06
CA GLY A 11 -9.99 6.71 -19.82
C GLY A 11 -9.14 7.38 -18.75
N GLY A 12 -9.48 8.61 -18.35
CA GLY A 12 -9.25 8.99 -16.95
C GLY A 12 -10.02 7.98 -16.11
N ARG A 13 -9.33 6.96 -15.56
CA ARG A 13 -9.93 6.05 -14.58
C ARG A 13 -10.40 6.94 -13.46
N SER A 14 -11.71 7.22 -13.47
CA SER A 14 -12.40 7.80 -12.33
C SER A 14 -11.95 7.02 -11.12
N LEU A 15 -11.41 7.73 -10.12
CA LEU A 15 -11.17 7.17 -8.82
C LEU A 15 -12.53 6.60 -8.39
N ALA A 16 -12.67 5.28 -8.46
CA ALA A 16 -13.82 4.59 -7.92
C ALA A 16 -14.04 5.17 -6.51
N GLY A 17 -15.30 5.48 -6.17
CA GLY A 17 -15.64 6.04 -4.86
C GLY A 17 -14.98 5.27 -3.71
N PRO A 18 -14.89 5.85 -2.50
CA PRO A 18 -14.10 5.26 -1.43
C PRO A 18 -14.50 3.79 -1.25
N SER A 19 -13.58 2.87 -1.54
CA SER A 19 -13.84 1.42 -1.50
C SER A 19 -14.26 0.93 -0.10
N PHE A 20 -14.10 1.79 0.91
CA PHE A 20 -14.43 1.53 2.31
C PHE A 20 -14.96 2.82 2.98
N PRO A 21 -16.25 3.17 2.77
CA PRO A 21 -16.82 4.42 3.29
C PRO A 21 -16.98 4.43 4.82
N ASP A 22 -17.12 3.26 5.44
CA ASP A 22 -17.29 3.08 6.89
C ASP A 22 -16.01 2.56 7.58
N ASP A 23 -14.85 2.72 6.94
CA ASP A 23 -13.57 2.29 7.51
C ASP A 23 -13.13 3.23 8.63
N ASP A 24 -13.19 2.73 9.86
CA ASP A 24 -12.65 3.40 11.05
C ASP A 24 -11.14 3.15 11.23
N GLY A 25 -10.53 2.40 10.31
CA GLY A 25 -9.11 2.05 10.32
C GLY A 25 -8.74 0.99 11.35
N SER A 26 -9.70 0.45 12.10
CA SER A 26 -9.46 -0.64 13.04
C SER A 26 -9.14 -1.95 12.31
N ALA A 27 -8.31 -2.78 12.94
CA ALA A 27 -7.95 -4.07 12.37
C ALA A 27 -9.10 -5.07 12.49
N ASP A 28 -9.31 -5.87 11.44
CA ASP A 28 -10.26 -6.98 11.53
C ASP A 28 -9.75 -8.03 12.53
N PRO A 29 -10.51 -8.31 13.62
CA PRO A 29 -10.06 -9.20 14.69
C PRO A 29 -9.88 -10.65 14.23
N VAL A 30 -10.65 -11.10 13.24
CA VAL A 30 -10.49 -12.44 12.65
C VAL A 30 -9.19 -12.51 11.86
N LEU A 31 -8.83 -11.44 11.14
CA LEU A 31 -7.58 -11.39 10.37
C LEU A 31 -6.37 -11.39 11.32
N ARG A 32 -6.42 -10.60 12.39
CA ARG A 32 -5.40 -10.56 13.44
C ARG A 32 -5.18 -11.93 14.08
N ARG A 33 -6.27 -12.65 14.36
CA ARG A 33 -6.19 -14.02 14.89
C ARG A 33 -5.54 -14.99 13.90
N LEU A 34 -5.92 -14.93 12.62
CA LEU A 34 -5.31 -15.77 11.58
C LEU A 34 -3.83 -15.45 11.38
N LEU A 35 -3.45 -14.18 11.43
CA LEU A 35 -2.05 -13.72 11.34
C LEU A 35 -1.21 -14.29 12.50
N ALA A 36 -1.77 -14.34 13.71
CA ALA A 36 -1.13 -14.96 14.87
C ALA A 36 -0.95 -16.48 14.74
N GLN A 37 -1.85 -17.16 14.02
CA GLN A 37 -1.84 -18.62 13.85
C GLN A 37 -0.95 -19.10 12.69
N ARG A 38 -0.55 -18.22 11.77
CA ARG A 38 0.32 -18.52 10.62
C ARG A 38 -0.11 -19.72 9.76
N GLY A 39 -1.41 -19.93 9.60
CA GLY A 39 -1.97 -21.01 8.79
C GLY A 39 -2.24 -20.62 7.33
N GLY A 40 -2.41 -21.61 6.46
CA GLY A 40 -2.74 -21.40 5.03
C GLY A 40 -4.06 -20.66 4.78
N SER A 41 -4.97 -20.64 5.76
CA SER A 41 -6.23 -19.88 5.71
C SER A 41 -6.01 -18.36 5.73
N LEU A 42 -4.83 -17.87 6.10
CA LEU A 42 -4.50 -16.44 6.12
C LEU A 42 -4.53 -15.82 4.72
N VAL A 43 -3.96 -16.51 3.73
CA VAL A 43 -3.89 -15.99 2.35
C VAL A 43 -5.30 -15.83 1.77
N GLU A 44 -6.17 -16.81 1.98
CA GLU A 44 -7.57 -16.72 1.53
C GLU A 44 -8.31 -15.59 2.24
N ALA A 45 -8.13 -15.45 3.54
CA ALA A 45 -8.76 -14.37 4.30
C ALA A 45 -8.29 -12.98 3.85
N LEU A 46 -7.01 -12.82 3.48
CA LEU A 46 -6.46 -11.53 3.06
C LEU A 46 -7.07 -11.02 1.74
N ARG A 47 -7.43 -11.90 0.81
CA ARG A 47 -7.81 -11.52 -0.57
C ARG A 47 -8.90 -10.45 -0.66
N SER A 48 -9.93 -10.56 0.17
CA SER A 48 -11.10 -9.67 0.16
C SER A 48 -11.13 -8.69 1.33
N ARG A 49 -10.23 -8.83 2.30
CA ARG A 49 -10.20 -7.98 3.49
C ARG A 49 -9.44 -6.71 3.21
N ARG A 50 -9.83 -5.65 3.93
CA ARG A 50 -9.15 -4.37 3.89
C ARG A 50 -7.74 -4.51 4.46
N LEU A 51 -6.77 -4.01 3.71
CA LEU A 51 -5.42 -3.67 4.16
C LEU A 51 -5.20 -2.17 4.01
N LEU A 52 -4.24 -1.64 4.75
CA LEU A 52 -3.75 -0.27 4.60
C LEU A 52 -2.36 -0.33 3.99
N VAL A 53 -2.19 0.20 2.78
CA VAL A 53 -0.86 0.44 2.22
C VAL A 53 -0.35 1.77 2.75
N ALA A 54 0.89 1.79 3.23
CA ALA A 54 1.51 3.01 3.72
C ALA A 54 2.04 3.86 2.58
N VAL A 55 1.72 5.16 2.62
CA VAL A 55 2.27 6.16 1.72
C VAL A 55 2.95 7.24 2.54
N VAL A 56 4.22 7.53 2.23
CA VAL A 56 5.03 8.55 2.90
C VAL A 56 5.42 9.64 1.92
N ALA A 57 5.67 10.84 2.45
CA ALA A 57 6.24 11.91 1.64
C ALA A 57 7.73 11.61 1.40
N VAL A 58 8.14 11.62 0.14
CA VAL A 58 9.53 11.58 -0.28
C VAL A 58 9.93 13.00 -0.64
N ALA A 59 11.00 13.49 0.00
CA ALA A 59 11.64 14.73 -0.41
C ALA A 59 12.63 14.38 -1.52
N ASP A 60 12.50 15.00 -2.68
CA ASP A 60 13.53 14.93 -3.71
C ASP A 60 14.81 15.64 -3.22
N GLU A 61 15.98 15.03 -3.42
CA GLU A 61 17.26 15.70 -3.20
C GLU A 61 17.34 16.91 -4.14
N VAL A 62 17.59 18.09 -3.55
CA VAL A 62 17.65 19.35 -4.29
C VAL A 62 18.81 19.30 -5.28
N ASP A 63 18.54 19.54 -6.57
CA ASP A 63 19.64 19.87 -7.49
C ASP A 63 20.25 21.23 -7.11
N GLU A 64 21.51 21.44 -7.46
CA GLU A 64 22.26 22.68 -7.16
C GLU A 64 21.69 23.94 -7.86
N SER A 65 20.58 23.82 -8.59
CA SER A 65 19.93 24.91 -9.33
C SER A 65 18.75 25.56 -8.58
N GLY A 66 18.39 25.05 -7.39
CA GLY A 66 17.47 25.74 -6.48
C GLY A 66 16.02 25.82 -6.97
N ALA A 67 15.55 24.84 -7.75
CA ALA A 67 14.17 24.77 -8.21
C ALA A 67 13.27 23.91 -7.28
N ASP A 68 11.97 24.16 -7.38
CA ASP A 68 10.87 23.86 -6.45
C ASP A 68 10.89 22.54 -5.66
N LYS A 69 10.53 22.64 -4.37
CA LYS A 69 10.26 21.51 -3.48
C LYS A 69 8.90 20.88 -3.82
N SER A 70 8.81 19.99 -4.80
CA SER A 70 7.63 19.13 -4.95
C SER A 70 7.74 17.92 -4.03
N SER A 71 6.86 17.81 -3.03
CA SER A 71 6.75 16.59 -2.22
C SER A 71 5.99 15.52 -3.00
N HIS A 72 6.66 14.42 -3.36
CA HIS A 72 6.03 13.26 -3.98
C HIS A 72 5.57 12.27 -2.90
N MET A 73 4.39 11.70 -3.05
CA MET A 73 3.89 10.65 -2.16
C MET A 73 4.23 9.29 -2.77
N ALA A 74 4.94 8.44 -2.01
CA ALA A 74 5.36 7.13 -2.48
C ALA A 74 4.83 6.02 -1.57
N VAL A 75 4.41 4.92 -2.21
CA VAL A 75 4.09 3.67 -1.53
C VAL A 75 5.38 3.06 -0.98
N VAL A 76 5.32 2.54 0.25
CA VAL A 76 6.50 2.01 0.94
C VAL A 76 6.68 0.52 0.64
N SER A 77 7.90 0.16 0.24
CA SER A 77 8.34 -1.23 0.08
C SER A 77 9.56 -1.49 0.96
N MET A 78 9.73 -2.74 1.36
CA MET A 78 10.91 -3.25 2.07
C MET A 78 11.74 -4.13 1.15
N ILE A 79 13.05 -4.10 1.32
CA ILE A 79 13.99 -5.00 0.65
C ILE A 79 14.54 -5.97 1.69
N SER A 80 14.42 -7.28 1.45
CA SER A 80 15.01 -8.30 2.31
C SER A 80 16.54 -8.30 2.19
N ALA A 81 17.22 -8.98 3.12
CA ALA A 81 18.67 -9.18 3.00
C ALA A 81 19.09 -9.95 1.73
N SER A 82 18.18 -10.75 1.15
CA SER A 82 18.39 -11.43 -0.14
C SER A 82 18.13 -10.54 -1.36
N GLY A 83 17.64 -9.30 -1.17
CA GLY A 83 17.32 -8.36 -2.24
C GLY A 83 15.88 -8.42 -2.73
N ASP A 84 15.03 -9.25 -2.11
CA ASP A 84 13.63 -9.40 -2.52
C ASP A 84 12.80 -8.22 -2.05
N LYS A 85 12.03 -7.64 -2.97
CA LYS A 85 11.14 -6.52 -2.70
C LYS A 85 9.78 -7.01 -2.20
N GLY A 86 9.30 -6.43 -1.10
CA GLY A 86 7.99 -6.68 -0.54
C GLY A 86 7.24 -5.37 -0.28
N LEU A 87 6.01 -5.28 -0.77
CA LEU A 87 5.15 -4.13 -0.52
C LEU A 87 4.66 -4.14 0.93
N LEU A 88 4.80 -3.02 1.64
CA LEU A 88 4.41 -2.92 3.04
C LEU A 88 2.90 -2.65 3.16
N ALA A 89 2.21 -3.48 3.93
CA ALA A 89 0.79 -3.34 4.22
C ALA A 89 0.46 -3.65 5.68
N PHE A 90 -0.62 -3.05 6.16
CA PHE A 90 -1.04 -3.13 7.56
C PHE A 90 -2.47 -3.57 7.67
N THR A 91 -2.77 -4.34 8.71
CA THR A 91 -4.14 -4.76 8.98
C THR A 91 -4.97 -3.66 9.66
N GLY A 92 -4.33 -2.68 10.31
CA GLY A 92 -5.00 -1.55 10.98
C GLY A 92 -4.07 -0.37 11.25
N LEU A 93 -4.66 0.78 11.62
CA LEU A 93 -3.95 2.01 11.93
C LEU A 93 -3.03 1.89 13.14
N ASP A 94 -3.38 1.04 14.10
CA ASP A 94 -2.56 0.74 15.28
C ASP A 94 -1.19 0.15 14.90
N SER A 95 -1.17 -0.82 13.97
CA SER A 95 0.06 -1.41 13.45
C SER A 95 0.86 -0.44 12.58
N MET A 96 0.18 0.36 11.75
CA MET A 96 0.83 1.36 10.92
C MET A 96 1.49 2.44 11.77
N ALA A 97 0.77 3.00 12.75
CA ALA A 97 1.28 4.05 13.62
C ALA A 97 2.44 3.57 14.51
N ASN A 98 2.44 2.30 14.91
CA ASN A 98 3.56 1.68 15.62
C ASN A 98 4.80 1.50 14.74
N TRP A 99 4.62 1.41 13.42
CA TRP A 99 5.73 1.38 12.46
C TRP A 99 6.20 2.80 12.11
N ASP A 100 5.31 3.68 11.67
CA ASP A 100 5.57 5.08 11.36
C ASP A 100 4.29 5.91 11.59
N PRO A 101 4.26 6.80 12.60
CA PRO A 101 3.09 7.63 12.90
C PRO A 101 2.82 8.73 11.86
N THR A 102 3.75 8.98 10.93
CA THR A 102 3.60 10.00 9.88
C THR A 102 3.06 9.43 8.56
N ALA A 103 3.01 8.09 8.44
CA ALA A 103 2.51 7.41 7.27
C ALA A 103 1.02 7.70 7.05
N ARG A 104 0.65 7.89 5.78
CA ARG A 104 -0.75 8.07 5.38
C ARG A 104 -1.35 6.73 4.92
N PRO A 105 -2.51 6.33 5.46
CA PRO A 105 -3.14 5.08 5.10
C PRO A 105 -3.87 5.20 3.75
N VAL A 106 -3.68 4.21 2.88
CA VAL A 106 -4.52 4.00 1.69
C VAL A 106 -5.23 2.64 1.82
N PRO A 107 -6.56 2.63 2.05
CA PRO A 107 -7.30 1.39 2.22
C PRO A 107 -7.51 0.71 0.86
N VAL A 108 -7.14 -0.57 0.77
CA VAL A 108 -7.25 -1.40 -0.43
C VAL A 108 -7.68 -2.82 -0.05
N THR A 109 -8.23 -3.59 -0.99
CA THR A 109 -8.39 -5.03 -0.77
C THR A 109 -7.02 -5.72 -0.80
N GLY A 110 -6.87 -6.88 -0.15
CA GLY A 110 -5.63 -7.65 -0.27
C GLY A 110 -5.30 -8.07 -1.71
N SER A 111 -6.32 -8.28 -2.55
CA SER A 111 -6.10 -8.55 -3.99
C SER A 111 -5.54 -7.34 -4.73
N ASP A 112 -6.05 -6.13 -4.45
CA ASP A 112 -5.52 -4.90 -5.04
C ASP A 112 -4.11 -4.60 -4.53
N ALA A 113 -3.84 -4.83 -3.24
CA ALA A 113 -2.49 -4.72 -2.68
C ALA A 113 -1.51 -5.68 -3.38
N ALA A 114 -1.91 -6.94 -3.60
CA ALA A 114 -1.08 -7.91 -4.31
C ALA A 114 -0.85 -7.48 -5.78
N GLY A 115 -1.88 -6.95 -6.45
CA GLY A 115 -1.76 -6.39 -7.80
C GLY A 115 -0.78 -5.21 -7.85
N ALA A 116 -0.86 -4.30 -6.88
CA ALA A 116 0.05 -3.16 -6.75
C ALA A 116 1.48 -3.61 -6.47
N ALA A 117 1.67 -4.63 -5.61
CA ALA A 117 2.97 -5.21 -5.33
C ALA A 117 3.63 -5.74 -6.61
N LEU A 118 2.89 -6.53 -7.39
CA LEU A 118 3.39 -7.08 -8.65
C LEU A 118 3.70 -5.98 -9.68
N ALA A 119 2.85 -4.96 -9.79
CA ALA A 119 3.09 -3.82 -10.69
C ALA A 119 4.35 -3.02 -10.33
N ASP A 120 4.72 -3.00 -9.05
CA ASP A 120 5.92 -2.34 -8.52
C ASP A 120 7.15 -3.29 -8.44
N GLY A 121 7.05 -4.50 -9.00
CA GLY A 121 8.12 -5.50 -9.02
C GLY A 121 8.39 -6.17 -7.66
N ALA A 122 7.50 -5.98 -6.68
CA ALA A 122 7.53 -6.71 -5.43
C ALA A 122 7.00 -8.15 -5.61
N GLN A 123 7.59 -9.09 -4.89
CA GLN A 123 7.23 -10.51 -4.93
C GLN A 123 6.44 -10.94 -3.69
N ALA A 124 6.24 -10.04 -2.73
CA ALA A 124 5.57 -10.32 -1.47
C ALA A 124 4.77 -9.12 -0.96
N LEU A 125 3.79 -9.41 -0.10
CA LEU A 125 3.23 -8.44 0.84
C LEU A 125 3.88 -8.68 2.21
N VAL A 126 4.41 -7.61 2.81
CA VAL A 126 4.93 -7.63 4.18
C VAL A 126 3.86 -7.05 5.09
N ILE A 127 3.33 -7.88 5.99
CA ILE A 127 2.18 -7.53 6.84
C ILE A 127 2.63 -7.24 8.27
N ASP A 128 2.25 -6.09 8.83
CA ASP A 128 2.39 -5.73 10.24
C ASP A 128 3.82 -5.90 10.81
N VAL A 129 4.83 -5.32 10.14
CA VAL A 129 6.26 -5.55 10.39
C VAL A 129 6.73 -5.28 11.85
N GLN A 130 6.07 -4.36 12.56
CA GLN A 130 6.36 -4.03 13.97
C GLN A 130 5.35 -4.64 14.96
N GLY A 131 4.45 -5.50 14.48
CA GLY A 131 3.41 -6.14 15.28
C GLY A 131 2.00 -5.63 14.98
N PRO A 132 0.98 -6.23 15.63
CA PRO A 132 1.03 -6.69 17.03
C PRO A 132 1.56 -8.11 17.24
N VAL A 133 1.72 -8.90 16.17
CA VAL A 133 2.26 -10.27 16.27
C VAL A 133 3.72 -10.25 15.85
N ARG A 134 4.63 -10.66 16.74
CA ARG A 134 6.06 -10.81 16.38
C ARG A 134 6.32 -12.19 15.77
N ALA A 135 7.07 -12.22 14.66
CA ALA A 135 7.81 -13.40 14.22
C ALA A 135 9.17 -13.40 14.90
N VAL A 136 9.33 -14.29 15.88
CA VAL A 136 10.66 -14.79 16.25
C VAL A 136 11.01 -15.97 15.37
#